data_AF-A0A7S4IV12-F1
#
_entry.id   AF-A0A7S4IV12-F1
#
_cell.length_a   1.000
_cell.length_b   1.000
_cell.length_c   1.000
_cell.angle_alpha   90.00
_cell.angle_beta   90.00
_cell.angle_gamma   90.00
#
_symmetry.space_group_name_H-M   'P 1'
#
loop_
_entity.id
_entity.type
_entity.pdbx_description
1 polymer ?
#
loop_
_entity_poly.entity_id
_entity_poly.type
_entity_poly.pdbx_seq_one_letter_code
_entity_poly.pdbx_strand_id
1 'polypeptide(L)'
;KSRKGCPFSYVEIMACPGGCNNGGGQIKPSEEQNAKELLAAVEETYHKELAFEEPSQNNFVQKLYHEWLTTPDKRQEKLFTQYHAVPSLEKELAAAIQW
;
A
#
# COMPACT_ATOMS: atom_id res chain seq x y z
N LYS A 1 -12.28 -5.15 -30.34
CA LYS A 1 -11.16 -4.19 -30.50
C LYS A 1 -10.03 -4.62 -29.57
N SER A 2 -9.01 -5.32 -30.08
CA SER A 2 -7.89 -5.77 -29.24
C SER A 2 -7.07 -4.57 -28.78
N ARG A 3 -6.75 -4.53 -27.49
CA ARG A 3 -5.97 -3.44 -26.89
C ARG A 3 -4.54 -3.55 -27.43
N LYS A 4 -4.05 -2.49 -28.10
CA LYS A 4 -2.63 -2.32 -28.42
C LYS A 4 -1.84 -2.46 -27.12
N GLY A 5 -0.79 -3.29 -27.16
CA GLY A 5 0.00 -3.69 -25.99
C GLY A 5 0.45 -2.48 -25.17
N CYS A 6 0.27 -2.58 -23.86
CA CYS A 6 0.80 -1.61 -22.91
C CYS A 6 2.20 -2.08 -22.50
N PRO A 7 3.29 -1.44 -22.95
CA PRO A 7 4.64 -1.92 -22.73
C PRO A 7 5.12 -1.52 -21.33
N PHE A 8 4.54 -2.10 -20.28
CA PHE A 8 4.98 -1.88 -18.90
C PHE A 8 5.75 -3.11 -18.38
N SER A 9 6.92 -2.86 -17.79
CA SER A 9 7.73 -3.88 -17.11
C SER A 9 7.26 -4.15 -15.68
N TYR A 10 6.60 -3.16 -15.07
CA TYR A 10 6.06 -3.22 -13.71
C TYR A 10 4.84 -2.32 -13.60
N VAL A 11 3.85 -2.74 -12.80
CA VAL A 11 2.61 -2.01 -12.57
C VAL A 11 2.28 -2.06 -11.08
N GLU A 12 2.04 -0.89 -10.48
CA GLU A 12 1.50 -0.73 -9.14
C GLU A 12 0.04 -0.26 -9.25
N ILE A 13 -0.86 -0.89 -8.50
CA ILE A 13 -2.30 -0.61 -8.54
C ILE A 13 -2.77 -0.22 -7.15
N MET A 14 -3.39 0.95 -7.03
CA MET A 14 -4.02 1.42 -5.80
C MET A 14 -5.53 1.48 -5.98
N ALA A 15 -6.28 1.10 -4.94
CA ALA A 15 -7.74 1.15 -4.97
C ALA A 15 -8.28 2.58 -4.83
N CYS A 16 -7.69 3.37 -3.92
CA CYS A 16 -8.11 4.74 -3.67
C CYS A 16 -7.36 5.73 -4.58
N PRO A 17 -8.06 6.74 -5.15
CA PRO A 17 -7.40 7.83 -5.85
C PRO A 17 -6.47 8.57 -4.88
N GLY A 18 -5.20 8.77 -5.25
CA GLY A 18 -4.20 9.39 -4.35
C GLY A 18 -3.62 8.43 -3.30
N GLY A 19 -3.89 7.12 -3.41
CA GLY A 19 -3.29 6.11 -2.54
C GLY A 19 -3.88 6.05 -1.13
N CYS A 20 -3.13 5.44 -0.21
CA CYS A 20 -3.62 5.12 1.13
C CYS A 20 -4.00 6.36 1.95
N ASN A 21 -3.32 7.50 1.74
CA ASN A 21 -3.58 8.73 2.48
C ASN A 21 -4.96 9.34 2.21
N ASN A 22 -5.62 8.94 1.11
CA ASN A 22 -6.99 9.30 0.76
C ASN A 22 -7.94 8.09 0.86
N GLY A 23 -7.60 7.12 1.71
CA GLY A 23 -8.44 5.95 1.99
C GLY A 23 -9.69 6.31 2.80
N GLY A 24 -10.74 5.50 2.68
CA GLY A 24 -12.03 5.76 3.35
C GLY A 24 -12.00 5.75 4.89
N GLY A 25 -10.93 5.21 5.48
CA GLY A 25 -10.71 5.20 6.94
C GLY A 25 -9.94 6.39 7.50
N GLN A 26 -9.56 7.36 6.67
CA GLN A 26 -8.78 8.53 7.09
C GLN A 26 -9.65 9.57 7.80
N ILE A 27 -9.01 10.45 8.57
CA ILE A 27 -9.68 11.58 9.22
C ILE A 27 -10.27 12.49 8.14
N LYS A 28 -11.57 12.75 8.24
CA LYS A 28 -12.26 13.65 7.32
C LYS A 28 -11.88 15.10 7.63
N PRO A 29 -11.77 15.96 6.61
CA PRO A 29 -11.61 17.40 6.84
C PRO A 29 -12.79 17.94 7.64
N SER A 30 -12.54 18.95 8.48
CA SER A 30 -13.63 19.74 9.08
C SER A 30 -14.41 20.49 8.00
N GLU A 31 -15.57 21.05 8.34
CA GLU A 31 -16.41 21.78 7.37
C GLU A 31 -15.67 22.97 6.73
N GLU A 32 -14.71 23.54 7.44
CA GLU A 32 -13.89 24.68 7.00
C GLU A 32 -12.64 24.26 6.22
N GLN A 33 -12.32 22.96 6.16
CA GLN A 33 -11.08 22.47 5.55
C GLN A 33 -11.33 21.86 4.17
N ASN A 34 -10.41 22.15 3.24
CA ASN A 34 -10.38 21.47 1.95
C ASN A 34 -9.65 20.12 2.05
N ALA A 35 -10.27 19.05 1.56
CA ALA A 35 -9.69 17.69 1.58
C ALA A 35 -8.31 17.61 0.90
N LYS A 36 -8.12 18.34 -0.20
CA LYS A 36 -6.85 18.34 -0.94
C LYS A 36 -5.75 19.08 -0.18
N GLU A 37 -6.10 20.17 0.49
CA GLU A 37 -5.15 20.94 1.31
C GLU A 37 -4.73 20.15 2.55
N LEU A 38 -5.68 19.46 3.18
CA LEU A 38 -5.39 18.56 4.29
C LEU A 38 -4.44 17.42 3.85
N LEU A 39 -4.71 16.79 2.72
CA LEU A 39 -3.85 15.72 2.19
C LEU A 39 -2.43 16.23 1.89
N ALA A 40 -2.32 17.40 1.26
CA ALA A 40 -1.02 18.01 0.96
C ALA A 40 -0.25 18.35 2.24
N ALA A 41 -0.93 18.84 3.27
CA ALA A 41 -0.31 19.14 4.57
C ALA A 41 0.24 17.87 5.24
N VAL A 42 -0.51 16.76 5.21
CA VAL A 42 -0.06 15.47 5.76
C VAL A 42 1.19 14.97 5.04
N GLU A 43 1.20 15.02 3.70
CA GLU A 43 2.36 14.64 2.90
C GLU A 43 3.57 15.53 3.19
N GLU A 44 3.36 16.85 3.27
CA GLU A 44 4.42 17.80 3.58
C GLU A 44 5.02 17.56 4.97
N THR A 45 4.18 17.34 5.99
CA THR A 45 4.65 16.99 7.34
C THR A 45 5.47 15.71 7.32
N TYR A 46 5.00 14.64 6.66
CA TYR A 46 5.73 13.39 6.57
C TYR A 46 7.13 13.58 5.96
N HIS A 47 7.22 14.32 4.85
CA HIS A 47 8.49 14.56 4.16
C HIS A 47 9.45 15.51 4.90
N LYS A 48 8.94 16.43 5.71
CA LYS A 48 9.78 17.34 6.50
C LYS A 48 10.34 16.67 7.74
N GLU A 49 9.53 15.88 8.43
CA GLU A 49 9.88 15.31 9.74
C GLU A 49 10.74 14.05 9.63
N LEU A 50 10.71 13.37 8.48
CA LEU A 50 11.44 12.13 8.28
C LEU A 50 12.60 12.30 7.31
N ALA A 51 13.80 11.98 7.79
CA ALA A 51 14.94 11.81 6.92
C ALA A 51 14.73 10.56 6.05
N PHE A 52 15.02 10.68 4.76
CA PHE A 52 15.09 9.50 3.90
C PHE A 52 16.24 8.59 4.34
N GLU A 53 15.94 7.32 4.51
CA GLU A 53 16.92 6.27 4.75
C GLU A 53 16.65 5.13 3.77
N GLU A 54 17.70 4.69 3.07
CA GLU A 54 17.59 3.52 2.21
C GLU A 54 17.43 2.26 3.10
N PRO A 55 16.39 1.42 2.89
CA PRO A 55 16.14 0.27 3.76
C PRO A 55 17.31 -0.71 3.87
N SER A 56 18.16 -0.80 2.83
CA SER A 56 19.36 -1.64 2.79
C SER A 56 20.47 -1.14 3.73
N GLN A 57 20.48 0.16 4.06
CA GLN A 57 21.45 0.80 4.96
C GLN A 57 20.96 0.84 6.41
N ASN A 58 19.67 0.59 6.64
CA ASN A 58 19.11 0.59 7.99
C ASN A 58 19.64 -0.59 8.81
N ASN A 59 20.36 -0.28 9.89
CA ASN A 59 21.01 -1.28 10.76
C ASN A 59 20.02 -2.29 11.38
N PHE A 60 18.80 -1.87 11.70
CA PHE A 60 17.79 -2.77 12.25
C PHE A 60 17.28 -3.76 11.20
N VAL A 61 17.09 -3.30 9.96
CA VAL A 61 16.75 -4.17 8.83
C VAL A 61 17.87 -5.17 8.58
N GLN A 62 19.13 -4.72 8.50
CA GLN A 62 20.27 -5.63 8.33
C GLN A 62 20.34 -6.68 9.44
N LYS A 63 20.18 -6.27 10.70
CA LYS A 63 20.16 -7.16 11.86
C LYS A 63 19.02 -8.18 11.78
N LEU A 64 17.81 -7.76 11.39
CA LEU A 64 16.67 -8.66 11.18
C LEU A 64 17.01 -9.75 10.14
N TYR A 65 17.62 -9.37 9.03
CA TYR A 65 18.03 -10.30 7.98
C TYR A 65 19.15 -11.26 8.42
N HIS A 66 20.10 -10.78 9.22
CA HIS A 66 21.24 -11.58 9.70
C HIS A 66 20.90 -12.51 10.87
N GLU A 67 19.92 -12.16 11.71
CA GLU A 67 19.61 -12.95 12.91
C GLU A 67 18.36 -13.83 12.73
N TRP A 68 17.33 -13.33 12.03
CA TRP A 68 16.01 -13.97 11.99
C TRP A 68 15.68 -14.54 10.62
N LEU A 69 16.00 -13.80 9.55
CA LEU A 69 15.65 -14.16 8.16
C LEU A 69 16.85 -14.68 7.37
N THR A 70 17.68 -15.50 8.00
CA THR A 70 19.01 -15.90 7.51
C THR A 70 19.00 -16.65 6.18
N THR A 71 17.96 -17.45 5.92
CA THR A 71 17.87 -18.28 4.71
C THR A 71 16.76 -17.81 3.78
N PRO A 72 16.88 -18.09 2.46
CA PRO A 72 15.79 -17.85 1.51
C PRO A 72 14.46 -18.48 1.94
N ASP A 73 14.48 -19.71 2.46
CA ASP A 73 13.26 -20.42 2.89
C ASP A 73 12.55 -19.70 4.05
N LYS A 74 13.29 -19.20 5.04
CA LYS A 74 12.70 -18.42 6.14
C LYS A 74 12.10 -17.11 5.63
N ARG A 75 12.74 -16.45 4.67
CA ARG A 75 12.19 -15.24 4.03
C ARG A 75 10.91 -15.56 3.29
N GLN A 76 10.92 -16.62 2.48
CA GLN A 76 9.76 -17.09 1.74
C GLN A 76 8.59 -17.40 2.68
N GLU A 77 8.85 -18.08 3.80
CA GLU A 77 7.83 -18.44 4.79
C GLU A 77 7.25 -17.21 5.52
N LYS A 78 8.08 -16.22 5.88
CA LYS A 78 7.67 -15.11 6.75
C LYS A 78 7.21 -13.85 6.04
N LEU A 79 7.73 -13.57 4.84
CA LEU A 79 7.53 -12.30 4.16
C LEU A 79 6.74 -12.41 2.85
N PHE A 80 6.52 -13.62 2.34
CA PHE A 80 5.78 -13.84 1.10
C PHE A 80 4.43 -14.47 1.39
N THR A 81 3.47 -14.19 0.51
CA THR A 81 2.13 -14.77 0.56
C THR A 81 1.70 -15.21 -0.83
N GLN A 82 0.61 -15.96 -0.91
CA GLN A 82 0.01 -16.40 -2.16
C GLN A 82 -1.42 -15.85 -2.26
N TYR A 83 -1.80 -15.44 -3.46
CA TYR A 83 -3.15 -15.02 -3.78
C TYR A 83 -3.80 -16.11 -4.63
N HIS A 84 -5.09 -16.33 -4.42
CA HIS A 84 -5.90 -17.22 -5.25
C HIS A 84 -7.09 -16.43 -5.80
N ALA A 85 -7.57 -16.83 -6.98
CA ALA A 85 -8.77 -16.24 -7.53
C ALA A 85 -9.95 -16.63 -6.65
N VAL A 86 -10.68 -15.62 -6.16
CA VAL A 86 -11.97 -15.84 -5.50
C VAL A 86 -13.01 -16.02 -6.61
N PRO A 87 -13.84 -17.08 -6.57
CA PRO A 87 -14.96 -17.22 -7.50
C PRO A 87 -15.82 -15.95 -7.49
N SER A 88 -16.35 -15.58 -8.65
CA SER A 88 -17.24 -14.42 -8.75
C SER A 88 -18.48 -14.64 -7.87
N LEU A 89 -18.49 -14.04 -6.67
CA LEU A 89 -19.66 -13.99 -5.80
C LEU A 89 -20.61 -12.91 -6.33
N GLU A 90 -21.11 -13.10 -7.55
CA GLU A 90 -21.90 -12.13 -8.30
C GLU A 90 -23.24 -11.77 -7.65
N LYS A 91 -23.63 -12.41 -6.53
CA LYS A 91 -24.92 -12.15 -5.87
C LYS A 91 -24.93 -12.07 -4.34
N GLU A 92 -23.94 -12.58 -3.62
CA GLU A 92 -24.03 -12.70 -2.16
C GLU A 92 -23.20 -11.66 -1.38
N LEU A 93 -22.12 -11.12 -1.95
CA LEU A 93 -21.25 -10.20 -1.22
C LEU A 93 -21.72 -8.73 -1.25
N ALA A 94 -22.45 -8.32 -2.29
CA ALA A 94 -23.02 -6.97 -2.38
C ALA A 94 -24.06 -6.69 -1.27
N ALA A 95 -24.67 -7.74 -0.70
CA ALA A 95 -25.57 -7.63 0.46
C ALA A 95 -24.83 -7.66 1.80
N ALA A 96 -23.58 -8.16 1.84
CA ALA A 96 -22.81 -8.34 3.07
C ALA A 96 -21.87 -7.17 3.40
N ILE A 97 -21.61 -6.28 2.44
CA ILE A 97 -20.83 -5.05 2.64
C ILE A 97 -21.82 -3.89 2.77
N GLN A 98 -22.44 -3.76 3.94
CA GLN A 98 -23.12 -2.54 4.35
C GLN A 98 -22.16 -1.74 5.24
N TRP A 99 -21.71 -0.59 4.75
CA TRP A 99 -21.16 0.49 5.58
C TRP A 99 -22.29 1.45 5.93
#